data_AF-K1RXT5-F1
#
_entry.id   AF-K1RXT5-F1
#
_cell.length_a   1.000
_cell.length_b   1.000
_cell.length_c   1.000
_cell.angle_alpha   90.00
_cell.angle_beta   90.00
_cell.angle_gamma   90.00
#
_symmetry.space_group_name_H-M   'P 1'
#
loop_
_entity.id
_entity.type
_entity.pdbx_description
1 polymer ?
#
loop_
_entity_poly.entity_id
_entity_poly.type
_entity_poly.pdbx_seq_one_letter_code
_entity_poly.pdbx_strand_id
1 'polypeptide(L)'
;MFNAAFGMSGVVPEDNALVAAVQTVLGFETPMIMLLSFVINIILARITPFKYIFLTGHMMFSFAGTMAIVLDQMGINGWMAVAIGSVVQGICMVVFPAIAQPYTRKILKTDEVAFGFWGSSLIVFSGFVGRL
;
A
#
# COMPACT_ATOMS: atom_id res chain seq x y z
N MET A 1 -0.14 -27.15 2.39
CA MET A 1 -0.46 -27.93 3.62
C MET A 1 -1.94 -27.84 3.98
N PHE A 2 -2.53 -26.65 4.13
CA PHE A 2 -3.97 -26.50 4.47
C PHE A 2 -4.91 -27.07 3.39
N ASN A 3 -4.72 -26.73 2.11
CA ASN A 3 -5.50 -27.28 1.00
C ASN A 3 -5.37 -28.81 0.87
N ALA A 4 -4.18 -29.35 1.17
CA ALA A 4 -3.92 -30.79 1.17
C ALA A 4 -4.58 -31.52 2.36
N ALA A 5 -4.73 -30.85 3.51
CA ALA A 5 -5.34 -31.42 4.71
C ALA A 5 -6.87 -31.33 4.72
N PHE A 6 -7.44 -30.27 4.13
CA PHE A 6 -8.88 -29.99 4.21
C PHE A 6 -9.62 -30.08 2.86
N GLY A 7 -8.94 -30.47 1.78
CA GLY A 7 -9.55 -30.63 0.46
C GLY A 7 -10.14 -29.34 -0.14
N MET A 8 -9.82 -28.18 0.44
CA MET A 8 -10.28 -26.89 -0.05
C MET A 8 -9.35 -26.41 -1.17
N SER A 9 -9.89 -26.27 -2.38
CA SER A 9 -9.27 -25.49 -3.44
C SER A 9 -9.61 -24.02 -3.22
N GLY A 10 -8.67 -23.26 -2.67
CA GLY A 10 -8.82 -21.85 -2.39
C GLY A 10 -7.53 -21.08 -2.64
N VAL A 11 -7.68 -19.79 -2.93
CA VAL A 11 -6.56 -18.84 -3.01
C VAL A 11 -6.13 -18.53 -1.57
N VAL A 12 -4.85 -18.72 -1.27
CA VAL A 12 -4.29 -18.26 0.00
C VAL A 12 -4.18 -16.75 -0.08
N PRO A 13 -4.83 -15.97 0.79
CA PRO A 13 -4.73 -14.51 0.80
C PRO A 13 -3.37 -14.11 1.36
N GLU A 14 -2.36 -14.18 0.51
CA GLU A 14 -0.98 -13.84 0.82
C GLU A 14 -0.46 -12.89 -0.26
N ASP A 15 0.03 -11.74 0.18
CA ASP A 15 0.34 -10.61 -0.66
C ASP A 15 1.64 -10.80 -1.45
N ASN A 16 2.64 -11.48 -0.89
CA ASN A 16 3.92 -11.66 -1.55
C ASN A 16 3.84 -12.68 -2.71
N ALA A 17 3.05 -13.74 -2.57
CA ALA A 17 2.82 -14.75 -3.59
C ALA A 17 1.94 -14.18 -4.72
N LEU A 18 0.94 -13.36 -4.37
CA LEU A 18 0.14 -12.65 -5.36
C LEU A 18 1.03 -11.73 -6.20
N VAL A 19 1.80 -10.84 -5.55
CA VAL A 19 2.61 -9.87 -6.29
C VAL A 19 3.71 -10.55 -7.12
N ALA A 20 4.30 -11.64 -6.61
CA ALA A 20 5.28 -12.43 -7.36
C ALA A 20 4.66 -13.04 -8.63
N ALA A 21 3.43 -13.57 -8.55
CA ALA A 21 2.71 -14.06 -9.72
C ALA A 21 2.37 -12.92 -10.70
N VAL A 22 1.86 -11.80 -10.19
CA VAL A 22 1.53 -10.62 -11.00
C VAL A 22 2.74 -10.08 -11.73
N GLN A 23 3.91 -10.01 -11.09
CA GLN A 23 5.13 -9.50 -11.73
C GLN A 23 5.54 -10.31 -12.96
N THR A 24 5.19 -11.60 -13.05
CA THR A 24 5.47 -12.41 -14.25
C THR A 24 4.63 -12.01 -15.47
N VAL A 25 3.49 -11.36 -15.26
CA VAL A 25 2.54 -10.96 -16.31
C VAL A 25 2.55 -9.45 -16.53
N LEU A 26 2.57 -8.66 -15.45
CA LEU A 26 2.56 -7.20 -15.40
C LEU A 26 3.88 -6.66 -14.83
N GLY A 27 4.98 -7.16 -15.40
CA GLY A 27 6.34 -6.83 -14.98
C GLY A 27 6.80 -5.42 -15.36
N PHE A 28 6.08 -4.73 -16.24
CA PHE A 28 6.34 -3.34 -16.58
C PHE A 28 5.57 -2.38 -15.67
N GLU A 29 4.28 -2.61 -15.50
CA GLU A 29 3.35 -1.76 -14.76
C GLU A 29 3.71 -1.72 -13.27
N THR A 30 3.94 -2.88 -12.66
CA THR A 30 4.18 -3.03 -11.22
C THR A 30 5.35 -2.17 -10.71
N PRO A 31 6.59 -2.33 -11.23
CA PRO A 31 7.73 -1.51 -10.76
C PRO A 31 7.58 -0.04 -11.14
N MET A 32 6.93 0.29 -12.27
CA MET A 32 6.70 1.68 -12.67
C MET A 32 5.71 2.39 -11.74
N ILE A 33 4.64 1.71 -11.32
CA ILE A 33 3.70 2.22 -10.31
C ILE A 33 4.45 2.47 -9.00
N MET A 34 5.26 1.53 -8.54
CA MET A 34 6.06 1.69 -7.31
C MET A 34 7.02 2.89 -7.41
N LEU A 35 7.75 3.02 -8.51
CA LEU A 35 8.71 4.10 -8.70
C LEU A 35 8.03 5.47 -8.72
N LEU A 36 7.00 5.63 -9.57
CA LEU A 36 6.32 6.92 -9.73
C LEU A 36 5.50 7.29 -8.50
N SER A 37 4.88 6.32 -7.82
CA SER A 37 4.18 6.59 -6.55
C SER A 37 5.11 7.09 -5.46
N PHE A 38 6.34 6.58 -5.40
CA PHE A 38 7.34 7.06 -4.45
C PHE A 38 7.76 8.51 -4.77
N VAL A 39 7.96 8.84 -6.05
CA VAL A 39 8.21 10.22 -6.47
C VAL A 39 7.04 11.14 -6.07
N ILE A 40 5.81 10.70 -6.30
CA ILE A 40 4.61 11.42 -5.89
C ILE A 40 4.56 11.58 -4.36
N ASN A 41 4.90 10.55 -3.59
CA ASN A 41 4.94 10.62 -2.14
C ASN A 41 5.95 11.68 -1.65
N ILE A 42 7.14 11.76 -2.25
CA ILE A 42 8.13 12.81 -1.95
C ILE A 42 7.59 14.20 -2.30
N ILE A 43 6.98 14.35 -3.48
CA ILE A 43 6.39 15.64 -3.92
C ILE A 43 5.29 16.07 -2.95
N LEU A 44 4.37 15.17 -2.59
CA LEU A 44 3.30 15.43 -1.64
C LEU A 44 3.86 15.78 -0.26
N ALA A 45 4.85 15.05 0.23
CA ALA A 45 5.53 15.37 1.49
C ALA A 45 6.23 16.74 1.43
N ARG A 46 6.69 17.18 0.26
CA ARG A 46 7.28 18.51 0.10
C ARG A 46 6.24 19.63 0.15
N ILE A 47 5.16 19.51 -0.63
CA ILE A 47 4.17 20.59 -0.81
C ILE A 47 3.09 20.64 0.27
N THR A 48 2.69 19.48 0.83
CA THR A 48 1.63 19.39 1.84
C THR A 48 2.21 19.47 3.26
N PRO A 49 1.40 19.79 4.28
CA PRO A 49 1.84 19.68 5.68
C PRO A 49 2.12 18.24 6.14
N PHE A 50 1.70 17.23 5.36
CA PHE A 50 1.88 15.82 5.69
C PHE A 50 3.29 15.34 5.31
N LYS A 51 4.24 15.50 6.23
CA LYS A 51 5.66 15.17 6.02
C LYS A 51 5.98 13.67 6.17
N TYR A 52 5.17 12.80 5.55
CA TYR A 52 5.32 11.35 5.66
C TYR A 52 5.95 10.76 4.40
N ILE A 53 7.11 10.11 4.57
CA ILE A 53 7.79 9.35 3.52
C ILE A 53 7.62 7.86 3.83
N PHE A 54 6.99 7.14 2.90
CA PHE A 54 6.74 5.71 3.06
C PHE A 54 7.96 4.92 2.59
N LEU A 55 8.68 4.30 3.54
CA LEU A 55 9.98 3.64 3.26
C LEU A 55 9.89 2.11 3.22
N THR A 56 8.72 1.52 3.46
CA THR A 56 8.55 0.06 3.52
C THR A 56 8.41 -0.56 2.13
N GLY A 57 9.55 -0.80 1.46
CA GLY A 57 9.60 -1.24 0.06
C GLY A 57 8.77 -2.47 -0.30
N HIS A 58 8.81 -3.54 0.51
CA HIS A 58 8.02 -4.75 0.24
C HIS A 58 6.51 -4.47 0.20
N MET A 59 6.00 -3.63 1.11
CA MET A 59 4.60 -3.21 1.12
C MET A 59 4.24 -2.34 -0.08
N MET A 60 5.15 -1.46 -0.51
CA MET A 60 4.98 -0.65 -1.73
C MET A 60 4.89 -1.54 -2.97
N PHE A 61 5.70 -2.59 -2.99
CA PHE A 61 5.72 -3.55 -4.08
C PHE A 61 4.43 -4.36 -4.15
N SER A 62 4.00 -4.96 -3.02
CA SER A 62 2.73 -5.70 -2.92
C SER A 62 1.53 -4.86 -3.35
N PHE A 63 1.46 -3.61 -2.91
CA PHE A 63 0.35 -2.71 -3.29
C PHE A 63 0.41 -2.30 -4.76
N ALA A 64 1.61 -2.04 -5.30
CA ALA A 64 1.78 -1.71 -6.71
C ALA A 64 1.32 -2.85 -7.62
N GLY A 65 1.66 -4.10 -7.31
CA GLY A 65 1.21 -5.24 -8.12
C GLY A 65 -0.29 -5.51 -7.93
N THR A 66 -0.83 -5.28 -6.73
CA THR A 66 -2.29 -5.33 -6.52
C THR A 66 -3.00 -4.29 -7.37
N MET A 67 -2.51 -3.05 -7.43
CA MET A 67 -3.06 -2.01 -8.30
C MET A 67 -2.92 -2.36 -9.78
N ALA A 68 -1.77 -2.91 -10.19
CA ALA A 68 -1.54 -3.32 -11.57
C ALA A 68 -2.57 -4.38 -12.01
N ILE A 69 -2.78 -5.44 -11.23
CA ILE A 69 -3.74 -6.48 -11.60
C ILE A 69 -5.18 -5.99 -11.54
N VAL A 70 -5.55 -5.15 -10.57
CA VAL A 70 -6.91 -4.59 -10.50
C VAL A 70 -7.20 -3.73 -11.74
N LEU A 71 -6.25 -2.89 -12.16
CA LEU A 71 -6.41 -2.05 -13.35
C LEU A 71 -6.44 -2.89 -14.64
N ASP A 72 -5.61 -3.93 -14.74
CA ASP A 72 -5.62 -4.85 -15.88
C ASP A 72 -6.95 -5.60 -16.01
N GLN A 73 -7.52 -6.07 -14.90
CA GLN A 73 -8.86 -6.68 -14.89
C GLN A 73 -9.99 -5.71 -15.27
N MET A 74 -9.76 -4.41 -15.11
CA MET A 74 -10.66 -3.34 -15.59
C MET A 74 -10.42 -2.97 -17.06
N GLY A 75 -9.46 -3.61 -17.75
CA GLY A 75 -9.07 -3.32 -19.12
C GLY A 75 -8.18 -2.07 -19.27
N ILE A 76 -7.61 -1.56 -18.18
CA ILE A 76 -6.74 -0.39 -18.15
C ILE A 76 -5.28 -0.86 -18.10
N ASN A 77 -4.56 -0.70 -19.21
CA ASN A 77 -3.21 -1.26 -19.37
C ASN A 77 -2.16 -0.21 -19.74
N GLY A 78 -0.88 -0.58 -19.59
CA GLY A 78 0.28 0.23 -19.97
C GLY A 78 0.38 1.54 -19.18
N TRP A 79 0.72 2.64 -19.87
CA TRP A 79 1.00 3.92 -19.22
C TRP A 79 -0.19 4.53 -18.47
N MET A 80 -1.42 4.25 -18.91
CA MET A 80 -2.62 4.73 -18.21
C MET A 80 -2.78 4.04 -16.85
N ALA A 81 -2.53 2.73 -16.81
CA ALA A 81 -2.52 1.96 -15.56
C ALA A 81 -1.44 2.47 -14.60
N VAL A 82 -0.24 2.73 -15.13
CA VAL A 82 0.88 3.28 -14.38
C VAL A 82 0.55 4.65 -13.79
N ALA A 83 -0.06 5.55 -14.57
CA ALA A 83 -0.44 6.88 -14.10
C ALA A 83 -1.49 6.81 -12.97
N ILE A 84 -2.56 6.04 -13.16
CA ILE A 84 -3.63 5.92 -12.17
C ILE A 84 -3.11 5.23 -10.91
N GLY A 85 -2.44 4.09 -11.05
CA GLY A 85 -1.88 3.33 -9.94
C GLY A 85 -0.89 4.14 -9.13
N SER A 86 0.00 4.88 -9.78
CA SER A 86 1.02 5.68 -9.09
C SER A 86 0.42 6.84 -8.29
N VAL A 87 -0.59 7.53 -8.83
CA VAL A 87 -1.29 8.61 -8.11
C VAL A 87 -2.03 8.06 -6.90
N VAL A 88 -2.81 6.99 -7.07
CA VAL A 88 -3.56 6.37 -5.97
C VAL A 88 -2.61 5.91 -4.87
N GLN A 89 -1.58 5.13 -5.23
CA GLN A 89 -0.60 4.64 -4.26
C GLN A 89 0.15 5.78 -3.57
N GLY A 90 0.58 6.80 -4.31
CA GLY A 90 1.30 7.96 -3.74
C GLY A 90 0.46 8.76 -2.75
N ILE A 91 -0.84 8.93 -3.02
CA ILE A 91 -1.78 9.57 -2.07
C ILE A 91 -1.95 8.69 -0.84
N CYS A 92 -2.17 7.38 -1.00
CA CYS A 92 -2.33 6.45 0.10
C CYS A 92 -1.10 6.43 1.03
N MET A 93 0.10 6.52 0.48
CA MET A 93 1.36 6.61 1.24
C MET A 93 1.45 7.84 2.17
N VAL A 94 0.68 8.89 1.90
CA VAL A 94 0.61 10.09 2.76
C VAL A 94 -0.58 10.01 3.71
N VAL A 95 -1.74 9.59 3.21
CA VAL A 95 -2.99 9.57 3.98
C VAL A 95 -2.95 8.53 5.09
N PHE A 96 -2.44 7.32 4.83
CA PHE A 96 -2.44 6.25 5.85
C PHE A 96 -1.57 6.57 7.07
N PRO A 97 -0.34 7.10 6.92
CA PRO A 97 0.42 7.59 8.05
C PRO A 97 -0.26 8.77 8.75
N ALA A 98 -0.86 9.70 7.98
CA ALA A 98 -1.52 10.87 8.54
C ALA A 98 -2.69 10.50 9.48
N ILE A 99 -3.53 9.54 9.10
CA ILE A 99 -4.65 9.10 9.94
C ILE A 99 -4.17 8.31 11.17
N ALA A 100 -3.06 7.57 11.05
CA ALA A 100 -2.51 6.78 12.14
C ALA A 100 -1.72 7.64 13.16
N GLN A 101 -1.16 8.77 12.72
CA GLN A 101 -0.23 9.57 13.52
C GLN A 101 -0.76 10.00 14.89
N PRO A 102 -2.03 10.42 15.09
CA PRO A 102 -2.53 10.78 16.40
C PRO A 102 -2.41 9.63 17.42
N TYR A 103 -2.66 8.39 16.99
CA TYR A 103 -2.53 7.20 17.83
C TYR A 103 -1.06 6.83 18.02
N THR A 104 -0.26 6.87 16.96
CA THR A 104 1.18 6.59 17.01
C THR A 104 1.89 7.53 18.00
N ARG A 105 1.58 8.83 17.98
CA ARG A 105 2.14 9.83 18.92
C ARG A 105 1.77 9.54 20.37
N LYS A 106 0.52 9.16 20.65
CA LYS A 106 0.07 8.81 22.01
C LYS A 106 0.85 7.61 22.57
N ILE A 107 1.10 6.61 21.72
CA ILE A 107 1.77 5.36 22.11
C ILE A 107 3.27 5.57 22.28
N LEU A 108 3.92 6.16 21.28
CA LEU A 108 5.38 6.31 21.25
C LEU A 108 5.88 7.52 22.05
N LYS A 109 5.00 8.47 22.39
CA LYS A 109 5.34 9.74 23.05
C LYS A 109 6.41 10.55 22.30
N THR A 110 6.52 10.34 20.99
CA THR A 110 7.41 11.06 20.07
C THR A 110 6.67 11.29 18.74
N ASP A 111 7.14 12.27 17.96
CA ASP A 111 6.63 12.60 16.62
C ASP A 111 7.67 12.30 15.51
N GLU A 112 8.76 11.60 15.84
CA GLU A 112 9.84 11.34 14.88
C GLU A 112 9.49 10.27 13.84
N VAL A 113 8.57 9.36 14.18
CA VAL A 113 8.19 8.24 13.32
C VAL A 113 6.68 8.17 13.12
N ALA A 114 6.29 7.71 11.93
CA ALA A 114 4.90 7.51 11.55
C ALA A 114 4.65 6.06 11.15
N PHE A 115 3.40 5.62 11.31
CA PHE A 115 3.03 4.24 11.05
C PHE A 115 2.57 4.05 9.59
N GLY A 116 3.45 3.45 8.78
CA GLY A 116 3.19 3.15 7.38
C GLY A 116 2.67 1.73 7.17
N PHE A 117 1.34 1.57 7.16
CA PHE A 117 0.67 0.29 6.88
C PHE A 117 -0.63 0.50 6.11
N TRP A 118 -0.95 -0.39 5.16
CA TRP A 118 -2.17 -0.26 4.35
C TRP A 118 -3.46 -0.45 5.16
N GLY A 119 -3.40 -1.25 6.23
CA GLY A 119 -4.49 -1.43 7.18
C GLY A 119 -4.59 -0.35 8.27
N SER A 120 -3.91 0.81 8.11
CA SER A 120 -3.97 1.90 9.10
C SER A 120 -5.39 2.36 9.40
N SER A 121 -6.33 2.26 8.45
CA SER A 121 -7.75 2.58 8.68
C SER A 121 -8.40 1.68 9.74
N LEU A 122 -8.14 0.37 9.71
CA LEU A 122 -8.66 -0.58 10.69
C LEU A 122 -8.01 -0.38 12.07
N ILE A 123 -6.73 -0.03 12.09
CA ILE A 123 -6.00 0.25 13.34
C ILE A 123 -6.54 1.51 13.99
N VAL A 124 -6.75 2.58 13.21
CA VAL A 124 -7.39 3.82 13.66
C VAL A 124 -8.80 3.55 14.18
N PHE A 125 -9.58 2.75 13.46
CA PHE A 125 -10.93 2.36 13.90
C PHE A 125 -10.88 1.60 15.24
N SER A 126 -9.94 0.68 15.39
CA SER A 126 -9.75 -0.08 16.64
C SER A 126 -9.30 0.83 17.79
N GLY A 127 -8.44 1.80 17.53
CA GLY A 127 -8.04 2.83 18.49
C GLY A 127 -9.23 3.72 18.91
N PHE A 128 -10.10 4.08 17.96
CA PHE A 128 -11.33 4.82 18.25
C PHE A 128 -12.28 4.02 19.15
N VAL A 129 -12.55 2.74 18.81
CA VAL A 129 -13.40 1.86 19.63
C VAL A 129 -12.79 1.62 21.01
N GLY A 130 -11.46 1.43 21.08
CA GLY A 130 -10.71 1.26 22.32
C GLY A 130 -10.59 2.51 23.19
N ARG A 131 -11.12 3.67 22.74
CA ARG A 131 -11.02 4.98 23.41
C ARG A 131 -9.57 5.38 23.74
N LEU A 132 -8.65 5.08 22.82
CA LEU A 132 -7.22 5.43 22.90
C LEU A 132 -6.97 6.91 22.58
#